data_AF-A0A2A4NNA1-F1
#
_entry.id   AF-A0A2A4NNA1-F1
#
_cell.length_a   1.000
_cell.length_b   1.000
_cell.length_c   1.000
_cell.angle_alpha   90.00
_cell.angle_beta   90.00
_cell.angle_gamma   90.00
#
_symmetry.space_group_name_H-M   'P 1'
#
loop_
_entity.id
_entity.type
_entity.pdbx_description
1 polymer ?
#
loop_
_entity_poly.entity_id
_entity_poly.type
_entity_poly.pdbx_seq_one_letter_code
_entity_poly.pdbx_strand_id
1 'polypeptide(L)'
;MRKYILLTIVGCFLSVWVQAQNSERIYESSKTASGTLFVYTNDGHYEITPYSNQIIETTFLPKGEAKSKASHAVVLKPNATFKIKES
;
A
#
# COMPACT_ATOMS: atom_id res chain seq x y z
N MET A 1 38.77 10.18 19.81
CA MET A 1 38.21 8.90 19.33
C MET A 1 37.05 8.41 20.21
N ARG A 2 37.22 8.25 21.54
CA ARG A 2 36.15 7.81 22.47
C ARG A 2 34.83 8.61 22.40
N LYS A 3 34.91 9.94 22.24
CA LYS A 3 33.74 10.84 22.14
C LYS A 3 32.91 10.65 20.87
N TYR A 4 33.53 10.29 19.75
CA TYR A 4 32.82 10.03 18.50
C TYR A 4 32.17 8.65 18.50
N ILE A 5 32.81 7.66 19.11
CA ILE A 5 32.22 6.33 19.35
C ILE A 5 30.94 6.45 20.19
N LEU A 6 30.97 7.25 21.27
CA LEU A 6 29.78 7.50 22.09
C LEU A 6 28.65 8.13 21.26
N LEU A 7 28.97 9.10 20.40
CA LEU A 7 28.01 9.82 19.56
C LEU A 7 27.42 8.91 18.47
N THR A 8 28.23 8.01 17.89
CA THR A 8 27.76 6.98 16.96
C THR A 8 26.84 5.97 17.66
N ILE A 9 27.17 5.54 18.88
CA ILE A 9 26.32 4.62 19.65
C ILE A 9 24.96 5.25 19.96
N VAL A 10 24.94 6.50 20.43
CA VAL A 10 23.69 7.24 20.70
C VAL A 10 22.87 7.42 19.42
N GLY A 11 23.52 7.75 18.30
CA GLY A 11 22.86 7.84 16.99
C GLY A 11 22.21 6.54 16.54
N CYS A 12 22.89 5.40 16.72
CA CYS A 12 22.31 4.09 16.41
C CYS A 12 21.09 3.77 17.28
N PHE A 13 21.10 4.10 18.57
CA PHE A 13 19.96 3.87 19.47
C PHE A 13 18.74 4.76 19.16
N LEU A 14 18.91 5.89 18.48
CA LEU A 14 17.78 6.73 18.04
C LEU A 14 17.10 6.21 16.75
N SER A 15 17.81 5.41 15.95
CA SER A 15 17.31 4.90 14.67
C SER A 15 16.36 3.70 14.74
N VAL A 16 16.12 3.12 15.92
CA VAL A 16 15.33 1.86 16.06
C VAL A 16 13.82 2.07 16.18
N TRP A 17 13.31 3.29 16.03
CA TRP A 17 11.88 3.56 16.02
C TRP A 17 11.30 3.39 14.61
N VAL A 18 11.30 2.14 14.12
CA VAL A 18 10.60 1.79 12.87
C VAL A 18 9.19 1.33 13.23
N GLN A 19 8.25 2.28 13.31
CA GLN A 19 6.83 1.94 13.39
C GLN A 19 6.33 1.55 12.00
N ALA A 20 5.57 0.46 11.91
CA ALA A 20 4.93 0.07 10.66
C ALA A 20 3.87 1.12 10.27
N GLN A 21 3.86 1.52 8.99
CA GLN A 21 2.80 2.36 8.46
C GLN A 21 1.50 1.54 8.43
N ASN A 22 0.50 1.95 9.21
CA ASN A 22 -0.81 1.28 9.36
C ASN A 22 -0.76 -0.08 10.10
N SER A 23 -0.07 -0.16 11.24
CA SER A 23 0.04 -1.39 12.06
C SER A 23 -1.28 -1.95 12.59
N GLU A 24 -2.33 -1.15 12.63
CA GLU A 24 -3.66 -1.53 13.13
C GLU A 24 -4.64 -1.93 12.01
N ARG A 25 -4.17 -1.99 10.75
CA ARG A 25 -4.99 -2.38 9.61
C ARG A 25 -5.24 -3.88 9.61
N ILE A 26 -6.52 -4.26 9.63
CA ILE A 26 -6.99 -5.65 9.69
C ILE A 26 -7.75 -5.95 8.39
N TYR A 27 -7.38 -7.04 7.73
CA TYR A 27 -8.09 -7.57 6.56
C TYR A 27 -9.49 -8.08 6.95
N GLU A 28 -10.50 -7.76 6.15
CA GLU A 28 -11.88 -8.22 6.34
C GLU A 28 -12.34 -9.14 5.21
N SER A 29 -12.17 -8.74 3.94
CA SER A 29 -12.61 -9.52 2.78
C SER A 29 -11.97 -9.06 1.49
N SER A 30 -12.15 -9.83 0.41
CA SER A 30 -11.75 -9.43 -0.94
C SER A 30 -12.84 -9.73 -1.97
N LYS A 31 -12.88 -8.94 -3.03
CA LYS A 31 -13.81 -9.13 -4.15
C LYS A 31 -13.19 -8.65 -5.45
N THR A 32 -13.40 -9.38 -6.54
CA THR A 32 -13.08 -8.89 -7.87
C THR A 32 -14.32 -8.30 -8.53
N ALA A 33 -14.21 -7.09 -9.06
CA ALA A 33 -15.27 -6.46 -9.87
C ALA A 33 -14.63 -5.57 -10.94
N SER A 34 -15.16 -5.63 -12.17
CA SER A 34 -14.72 -4.77 -13.28
C SER A 34 -13.20 -4.79 -13.54
N GLY A 35 -12.57 -5.96 -13.41
CA GLY A 35 -11.12 -6.12 -13.60
C GLY A 35 -10.25 -5.57 -12.47
N THR A 36 -10.85 -5.07 -11.39
CA THR A 36 -10.17 -4.56 -10.19
C THR A 36 -10.37 -5.53 -9.03
N LEU A 37 -9.30 -5.79 -8.27
CA LEU A 37 -9.37 -6.49 -7.00
C LEU A 37 -9.57 -5.47 -5.87
N PHE A 38 -10.67 -5.61 -5.15
CA PHE A 38 -10.98 -4.86 -3.94
C PHE A 38 -10.57 -5.67 -2.72
N VAL A 39 -9.81 -5.07 -1.81
CA VAL A 39 -9.42 -5.66 -0.52
C VAL A 39 -9.92 -4.76 0.60
N TYR A 40 -10.89 -5.22 1.37
CA TYR A 40 -11.53 -4.45 2.43
C TYR A 40 -10.78 -4.63 3.75
N THR A 41 -10.63 -3.52 4.47
CA THR A 41 -10.01 -3.46 5.80
C THR A 41 -10.88 -2.66 6.75
N ASN A 42 -10.61 -2.77 8.05
CA ASN A 42 -11.35 -2.04 9.09
C ASN A 42 -11.34 -0.50 8.90
N ASP A 43 -10.29 0.03 8.25
CA ASP A 43 -10.03 1.46 8.06
C ASP A 43 -10.21 1.95 6.61
N GLY A 44 -10.65 1.11 5.67
CA GLY A 44 -10.84 1.48 4.28
C GLY A 44 -10.82 0.29 3.33
N HIS A 45 -10.40 0.53 2.09
CA HIS A 45 -10.19 -0.55 1.13
C HIS A 45 -9.08 -0.22 0.14
N TYR A 46 -8.41 -1.26 -0.34
CA TYR A 46 -7.52 -1.17 -1.50
C TYR A 46 -8.27 -1.49 -2.78
N GLU A 47 -7.93 -0.77 -3.85
CA GLU A 47 -8.27 -1.07 -5.22
C GLU A 47 -6.99 -1.40 -5.97
N ILE A 48 -6.90 -2.62 -6.50
CA ILE A 48 -5.74 -3.13 -7.23
C ILE A 48 -6.16 -3.39 -8.68
N THR A 49 -5.65 -2.56 -9.60
CA THR A 49 -6.04 -2.57 -11.02
C THR A 49 -4.84 -2.96 -11.89
N PRO A 50 -4.94 -3.99 -12.74
CA PRO A 50 -3.86 -4.37 -13.64
C PRO A 50 -3.86 -3.44 -14.86
N TYR A 51 -2.70 -2.87 -15.16
CA TYR A 51 -2.51 -2.11 -16.40
C TYR A 51 -1.89 -2.96 -17.50
N SER A 52 -0.96 -3.83 -17.13
CA SER A 52 -0.32 -4.80 -18.02
C SER A 52 0.18 -6.01 -17.22
N ASN A 53 0.86 -6.95 -17.88
CA ASN A 53 1.52 -8.08 -17.23
C ASN A 53 2.66 -7.66 -16.27
N GLN A 54 3.06 -6.39 -16.30
CA GLN A 54 4.20 -5.85 -15.55
C GLN A 54 3.82 -4.66 -14.65
N ILE A 55 2.61 -4.12 -14.81
CA ILE A 55 2.19 -2.89 -14.16
C ILE A 55 0.84 -3.11 -13.49
N ILE A 56 0.79 -2.80 -12.19
CA ILE A 56 -0.43 -2.75 -11.39
C ILE A 56 -0.52 -1.38 -10.73
N GLU A 57 -1.72 -0.84 -10.65
CA GLU A 57 -2.04 0.33 -9.84
C GLU A 57 -2.64 -0.14 -8.53
N THR A 58 -2.22 0.48 -7.43
CA THR A 58 -2.79 0.27 -6.11
C THR A 58 -3.25 1.62 -5.58
N THR A 59 -4.50 1.69 -5.13
CA THR A 59 -5.07 2.87 -4.48
C THR A 59 -5.67 2.43 -3.16
N PHE A 60 -5.31 3.08 -2.07
CA PHE A 60 -6.02 2.91 -0.80
C PHE A 60 -7.02 4.04 -0.64
N LEU A 61 -8.29 3.70 -0.40
CA LEU A 61 -9.33 4.67 -0.07
C LEU A 61 -9.69 4.51 1.42
N PRO A 62 -9.36 5.50 2.26
CA PRO A 62 -9.75 5.48 3.66
C PRO A 62 -11.27 5.50 3.83
N LYS A 63 -11.76 4.87 4.90
CA LYS A 63 -13.18 4.82 5.22
C LYS A 63 -13.72 6.25 5.42
N GLY A 64 -14.75 6.60 4.66
CA GLY A 64 -15.40 7.91 4.74
C GLY A 64 -14.80 8.98 3.82
N GLU A 65 -13.71 8.67 3.11
CA GLU A 65 -13.17 9.56 2.08
C GLU A 65 -13.78 9.29 0.71
N ALA A 66 -13.99 10.37 -0.05
CA ALA A 66 -14.42 10.27 -1.43
C ALA A 66 -13.22 9.97 -2.34
N LYS A 67 -13.46 9.16 -3.37
CA LYS A 67 -12.43 8.83 -4.35
C LYS A 67 -11.93 10.11 -5.05
N SER A 68 -10.63 10.36 -4.95
CA SER A 68 -9.97 11.47 -5.63
C SER A 68 -9.97 11.27 -7.15
N LYS A 69 -9.78 12.36 -7.90
CA LYS A 69 -9.66 12.38 -9.36
C LYS A 69 -8.48 11.52 -9.85
N ALA A 70 -8.45 11.29 -11.17
CA ALA A 70 -7.47 10.48 -11.87
C ALA A 70 -6.04 10.64 -11.36
N SER A 71 -5.33 9.51 -11.27
CA SER A 71 -3.93 9.45 -10.85
C SER A 71 -3.07 10.42 -11.65
N HIS A 72 -2.25 11.21 -10.96
CA HIS A 72 -1.31 12.12 -11.62
C HIS A 72 -0.12 11.35 -12.23
N ALA A 73 0.17 10.14 -11.74
CA ALA A 73 1.33 9.35 -12.15
C ALA A 73 1.03 8.37 -13.29
N VAL A 74 -0.24 8.03 -13.52
CA VAL A 74 -0.65 6.98 -14.46
C VAL A 74 -1.51 7.56 -15.58
N VAL A 75 -0.92 7.67 -16.79
CA VAL A 75 -1.60 8.14 -18.01
C VAL A 75 -2.13 6.98 -18.87
N LEU A 76 -1.56 5.78 -18.70
CA LEU A 76 -1.98 4.57 -19.42
C LEU A 76 -3.42 4.19 -19.06
N LYS A 77 -4.05 3.32 -19.85
CA LYS A 77 -5.36 2.73 -19.52
C LYS A 77 -5.18 1.24 -19.18
N PRO A 78 -6.02 0.69 -18.27
CA PRO A 78 -6.00 -0.74 -17.98
C PRO A 78 -6.25 -1.59 -19.22
N ASN A 79 -5.38 -2.58 -19.50
CA ASN A 79 -5.53 -3.52 -20.62
C ASN A 79 -5.15 -4.96 -20.25
N ALA A 80 -5.19 -5.30 -18.96
CA ALA A 80 -4.90 -6.65 -18.48
C ALA A 80 -6.02 -7.14 -17.55
N THR A 81 -6.04 -8.44 -17.27
CA THR A 81 -6.97 -9.07 -16.34
C THR A 81 -6.19 -9.93 -15.34
N PHE A 82 -6.68 -10.01 -14.10
CA PHE A 82 -6.09 -10.84 -13.06
C PHE A 82 -6.74 -12.22 -12.99
N LYS A 83 -5.95 -13.23 -12.61
CA LYS A 83 -6.44 -14.49 -12.03
C LYS A 83 -5.98 -14.54 -10.58
N ILE A 84 -6.94 -14.62 -9.66
CA ILE A 84 -6.65 -14.73 -8.23
C ILE A 84 -6.58 -16.20 -7.86
N LYS A 85 -5.54 -16.58 -7.11
CA LYS A 85 -5.42 -17.90 -6.50
C LYS A 85 -5.17 -17.71 -5.01
N GLU A 86 -6.14 -18.08 -4.20
CA GLU A 86 -5.99 -18.20 -2.75
C GLU A 86 -5.38 -19.57 -2.47
N SER A 87 -4.43 -19.64 -1.52
CA SER A 87 -3.69 -20.86 -1.16
C SER A 87 -4.20 -21.45 0.14
#